data_AF-A0A7Y8M6G4-F1
#
_entry.id   AF-A0A7Y8M6G4-F1
#
_cell.length_a   1.000
_cell.length_b   1.000
_cell.length_c   1.000
_cell.angle_alpha   90.00
_cell.angle_beta   90.00
_cell.angle_gamma   90.00
#
_symmetry.space_group_name_H-M   'P 1'
#
loop_
_entity.id
_entity.type
_entity.pdbx_description
1 polymer ?
#
loop_
_entity_poly.entity_id
_entity_poly.type
_entity_poly.pdbx_seq_one_letter_code
_entity_poly.pdbx_strand_id
1 'polypeptide(L)'
;MRARGFTLIEMITVITITGIVAAMVAVFIRAPVQGYVDSVRRAWMTDVADTALRRIARDVQAALPNSLRPNSACVASTTTSCGIELLLTTTGGRYSEDAADAAGCFAGGCTTLTSLGSVISANGELAGQRLIIYNLHNNDSGTCSATYPSAYCGNNSATITGSTDAGTSDTFSFGNTAFRPATGSPSRTFFVVSGPVAYVCANVGASGGNGTGTLWRFENYPIASGATFPPVGGTARLLAHHVSACNLNYAPAVAGTNGLLELYLEIMEEGERVGLHHEVHVDNAP
;
A
#
# COMPACT_ATOMS: atom_id res chain seq x y z
N MET A 1 -8.95 -62.42 53.70
CA MET A 1 -7.92 -62.18 52.65
C MET A 1 -6.84 -61.29 53.28
N ARG A 2 -5.60 -61.77 53.42
CA ARG A 2 -4.50 -60.96 53.99
C ARG A 2 -4.06 -59.94 52.95
N ALA A 3 -4.24 -58.65 53.24
CA ALA A 3 -3.63 -57.58 52.47
C ALA A 3 -2.10 -57.73 52.54
N ARG A 4 -1.46 -57.99 51.40
CA ARG A 4 0.00 -57.92 51.28
C ARG A 4 0.35 -56.43 51.20
N GLY A 5 0.92 -55.87 52.26
CA GLY A 5 1.43 -54.50 52.26
C GLY A 5 2.68 -54.38 51.37
N PHE A 6 2.81 -53.25 50.69
CA PHE A 6 4.02 -52.87 49.95
C PHE A 6 5.21 -52.74 50.90
N THR A 7 6.39 -53.19 50.49
CA THR A 7 7.60 -53.01 51.29
C THR A 7 8.20 -51.63 51.05
N LEU A 8 8.88 -51.06 52.05
CA LEU A 8 9.50 -49.73 51.95
C LEU A 8 10.52 -49.67 50.79
N ILE A 9 11.22 -50.76 50.52
CA ILE A 9 12.19 -50.86 49.42
C ILE A 9 11.50 -50.85 48.04
N GLU A 10 10.32 -51.46 47.94
CA GLU A 10 9.49 -51.47 46.73
C GLU A 10 8.94 -50.07 46.45
N MET A 11 8.55 -49.32 47.48
CA MET A 11 8.11 -47.93 47.30
C MET A 11 9.27 -47.02 46.86
N ILE A 12 10.46 -47.16 47.47
CA ILE A 12 11.64 -46.36 47.10
C ILE A 12 12.04 -46.63 45.64
N THR A 13 12.11 -47.90 45.24
CA THR A 13 12.50 -48.28 43.87
C THR A 13 11.50 -47.78 42.82
N VAL A 14 10.20 -47.79 43.12
CA VAL A 14 9.19 -47.21 42.22
C VAL A 14 9.39 -45.71 42.07
N ILE A 15 9.56 -44.97 43.16
CA ILE A 15 9.72 -43.50 43.12
C ILE A 15 11.00 -43.10 42.38
N THR A 16 12.10 -43.85 42.56
CA THR A 16 13.37 -43.54 41.86
C THR A 16 13.26 -43.83 40.36
N ILE A 17 12.66 -44.96 39.97
CA ILE A 17 12.48 -45.32 38.56
C ILE A 17 11.52 -44.34 37.88
N THR A 18 10.39 -43.98 38.50
CA THR A 18 9.47 -43.00 37.92
C THR A 18 10.11 -41.63 37.80
N GLY A 19 10.95 -41.21 38.76
CA GLY A 19 11.71 -39.97 38.68
C GLY A 19 12.67 -39.92 37.48
N ILE A 20 13.42 -41.00 37.23
CA ILE A 20 14.35 -41.10 36.09
C ILE A 20 13.57 -41.06 34.76
N VAL A 21 12.50 -41.85 34.65
CA VAL A 21 11.69 -41.92 33.42
C VAL A 21 11.02 -40.57 33.14
N ALA A 22 10.45 -39.93 34.16
CA ALA A 22 9.82 -38.61 34.00
C ALA A 22 10.83 -37.55 33.54
N ALA A 23 12.05 -37.55 34.09
CA ALA A 23 13.11 -36.63 33.69
C ALA A 23 13.52 -36.86 32.22
N MET A 24 13.67 -38.12 31.78
CA MET A 24 13.96 -38.44 30.38
C MET A 24 12.85 -37.94 29.45
N VAL A 25 11.59 -38.25 29.78
CA VAL A 25 10.42 -37.82 28.99
C VAL A 25 10.33 -36.30 28.89
N ALA A 26 10.60 -35.57 29.97
CA ALA A 26 10.58 -34.11 29.97
C ALA A 26 11.59 -33.50 28.97
N VAL A 27 12.80 -34.07 28.87
CA VAL A 27 13.81 -33.62 27.90
C VAL A 27 13.37 -33.90 26.46
N PHE A 28 12.81 -35.08 26.20
CA PHE A 28 12.36 -35.47 24.87
C PHE A 28 11.12 -34.71 24.38
N ILE A 29 10.24 -34.26 25.28
CA ILE A 29 9.06 -33.45 24.90
C ILE A 29 9.42 -31.98 24.64
N ARG A 30 10.44 -31.45 25.33
CA ARG A 30 10.81 -30.04 25.22
C ARG A 30 11.17 -29.63 23.79
N ALA A 31 12.03 -30.41 23.11
CA ALA A 31 12.51 -30.05 21.77
C ALA A 31 11.39 -30.05 20.71
N PRO A 32 10.50 -31.06 20.61
CA PRO A 32 9.35 -31.02 19.70
C PRO A 32 8.39 -29.86 19.98
N VAL A 33 8.12 -29.53 21.25
CA VAL A 33 7.26 -28.40 21.61
C VAL A 33 7.89 -27.07 21.21
N GLN A 34 9.18 -26.87 21.49
CA GLN A 34 9.91 -25.68 21.06
C GLN A 34 9.92 -25.55 19.53
N GLY A 35 10.24 -26.63 18.82
CA GLY A 35 10.22 -26.64 17.35
C GLY A 35 8.84 -26.33 16.75
N TYR A 36 7.77 -26.78 17.40
CA TYR A 36 6.40 -26.41 17.00
C TYR A 36 6.14 -24.91 17.18
N VAL A 37 6.48 -24.35 18.36
CA VAL A 37 6.31 -22.92 18.64
C VAL A 37 7.13 -22.06 17.66
N ASP A 38 8.39 -22.44 17.42
CA ASP A 38 9.25 -21.75 16.45
C ASP A 38 8.66 -21.79 15.03
N SER A 39 8.10 -22.94 14.63
CA SER A 39 7.44 -23.09 13.33
C SER A 39 6.20 -22.21 13.19
N VAL A 40 5.38 -22.11 14.24
CA VAL A 40 4.20 -21.24 14.26
C VAL A 40 4.61 -19.77 14.18
N ARG A 41 5.65 -19.36 14.93
CA ARG A 41 6.17 -17.98 14.91
C ARG A 41 6.69 -17.60 13.51
N ARG A 42 7.49 -18.47 12.88
CA ARG A 42 7.93 -18.27 11.47
C ARG A 42 6.77 -18.13 10.50
N ALA A 43 5.75 -18.97 10.63
CA ALA A 43 4.58 -18.94 9.78
C ALA A 43 3.82 -17.61 9.93
N TRP A 44 3.64 -17.15 11.17
CA TRP A 44 2.99 -15.87 11.45
C TRP A 44 3.78 -14.67 10.91
N MET A 45 5.10 -14.60 11.15
CA MET A 45 5.94 -13.53 10.60
C MET A 45 5.92 -13.50 9.07
N THR A 46 5.91 -14.68 8.43
CA THR A 46 5.80 -14.79 6.97
C THR A 46 4.45 -14.29 6.46
N ASP A 47 3.35 -14.68 7.12
CA ASP A 47 2.00 -14.29 6.73
C ASP A 47 1.75 -12.78 6.86
N VAL A 48 2.21 -12.17 7.96
CA VAL A 48 2.12 -10.71 8.16
C VAL A 48 2.91 -9.97 7.09
N ALA A 49 4.14 -10.40 6.80
CA ALA A 49 4.97 -9.76 5.80
C ALA A 49 4.38 -9.89 4.39
N ASP A 50 3.94 -11.09 3.99
CA ASP A 50 3.34 -11.35 2.68
C ASP A 50 2.01 -10.59 2.51
N THR A 51 1.14 -10.59 3.53
CA THR A 51 -0.12 -9.85 3.51
C THR A 51 0.11 -8.35 3.36
N ALA A 52 1.07 -7.78 4.08
CA ALA A 52 1.40 -6.36 4.00
C ALA A 52 1.95 -5.99 2.61
N LEU A 53 2.90 -6.78 2.08
CA LEU A 53 3.49 -6.56 0.76
C LEU A 53 2.45 -6.69 -0.37
N ARG A 54 1.59 -7.71 -0.31
CA ARG A 54 0.49 -7.87 -1.30
C ARG A 54 -0.54 -6.76 -1.22
N ARG A 55 -0.80 -6.21 -0.03
CA ARG A 55 -1.68 -5.04 0.12
C ARG A 55 -1.08 -3.82 -0.57
N ILE A 56 0.21 -3.54 -0.35
CA ILE A 56 0.92 -2.47 -1.05
C ILE A 56 0.85 -2.70 -2.56
N ALA A 57 1.18 -3.91 -3.04
CA ALA A 57 1.20 -4.24 -4.45
C ALA A 57 -0.15 -4.00 -5.14
N ARG A 58 -1.26 -4.39 -4.51
CA ARG A 58 -2.61 -4.14 -5.05
C ARG A 58 -2.94 -2.66 -5.17
N ASP A 59 -2.60 -1.87 -4.15
CA ASP A 59 -2.86 -0.42 -4.20
C ASP A 59 -1.98 0.26 -5.26
N VAL A 60 -0.73 -0.19 -5.43
CA VAL A 60 0.21 0.29 -6.45
C VAL A 60 -0.27 -0.04 -7.87
N GLN A 61 -0.82 -1.23 -8.08
CA GLN A 61 -1.41 -1.63 -9.37
C GLN A 61 -2.67 -0.82 -9.72
N ALA A 62 -3.37 -0.29 -8.72
CA ALA A 62 -4.51 0.61 -8.89
C ALA A 62 -4.12 2.10 -8.75
N ALA A 63 -2.83 2.42 -8.75
CA ALA A 63 -2.36 3.79 -8.65
C ALA A 63 -2.67 4.57 -9.93
N LEU A 64 -2.91 5.87 -9.79
CA LEU A 64 -2.94 6.77 -10.92
C LEU A 64 -1.57 6.77 -11.58
N PRO A 65 -1.49 6.65 -12.92
CA PRO A 65 -0.23 6.72 -13.65
C PRO A 65 0.59 7.96 -13.26
N ASN A 66 1.89 7.78 -13.03
CA ASN A 66 2.81 8.83 -12.58
C ASN A 66 2.41 9.50 -11.26
N SER A 67 1.66 8.85 -10.35
CA SER A 67 1.33 9.40 -9.03
C SER A 67 2.19 8.85 -7.88
N LEU A 68 2.90 7.75 -8.12
CA LEU A 68 3.73 7.12 -7.10
C LEU A 68 4.94 8.02 -6.80
N ARG A 69 5.11 8.44 -5.55
CA ARG A 69 6.24 9.24 -5.08
C ARG A 69 6.80 8.72 -3.75
N PRO A 70 8.08 8.35 -3.67
CA PRO A 70 8.73 7.93 -2.43
C PRO A 70 9.24 9.13 -1.63
N ASN A 71 9.65 8.94 -0.37
CA ASN A 71 10.41 9.97 0.35
C ASN A 71 11.92 9.86 0.05
N SER A 72 12.35 10.26 -1.15
CA SER A 72 13.71 9.96 -1.65
C SER A 72 14.04 8.44 -1.56
N ALA A 73 15.25 7.99 -1.94
CA ALA A 73 15.60 6.56 -1.81
C ALA A 73 15.69 6.20 -0.32
N CYS A 74 14.62 5.68 0.28
CA CYS A 74 14.52 5.55 1.72
C CYS A 74 14.83 4.14 2.22
N VAL A 75 15.71 4.09 3.22
CA VAL A 75 15.90 2.92 4.08
C VAL A 75 15.44 3.34 5.47
N ALA A 76 14.42 2.67 6.00
CA ALA A 76 13.86 3.01 7.31
C ALA A 76 14.89 2.73 8.42
N SER A 77 14.91 3.59 9.44
CA SER A 77 15.72 3.40 10.64
C SER A 77 14.93 3.79 11.90
N THR A 78 15.59 3.78 13.05
CA THR A 78 15.01 4.22 14.32
C THR A 78 14.74 5.73 14.36
N THR A 79 15.38 6.51 13.50
CA THR A 79 15.25 7.98 13.43
C THR A 79 14.66 8.48 12.11
N THR A 80 14.68 7.65 11.07
CA THR A 80 14.27 8.02 9.71
C THR A 80 13.10 7.15 9.28
N SER A 81 11.96 7.79 9.02
CA SER A 81 10.81 7.10 8.41
C SER A 81 11.03 6.92 6.92
N CYS A 82 10.46 5.86 6.37
CA CYS A 82 10.52 5.52 4.95
C CYS A 82 9.09 5.33 4.46
N GLY A 83 8.71 5.97 3.36
CA GLY A 83 7.34 5.92 2.90
C GLY A 83 7.16 6.19 1.42
N ILE A 84 6.03 5.73 0.93
CA ILE A 84 5.60 5.92 -0.45
C ILE A 84 4.15 6.36 -0.47
N GLU A 85 3.85 7.32 -1.35
CA GLU A 85 2.51 7.87 -1.54
C GLU A 85 2.06 7.68 -2.98
N LEU A 86 0.76 7.43 -3.17
CA LEU A 86 0.09 7.33 -4.46
C LEU A 86 -1.30 7.94 -4.40
N LEU A 87 -1.85 8.26 -5.56
CA LEU A 87 -3.27 8.54 -5.71
C LEU A 87 -3.98 7.26 -6.16
N LEU A 88 -4.94 6.78 -5.37
CA LEU A 88 -5.65 5.54 -5.68
C LEU A 88 -6.78 5.82 -6.69
N THR A 89 -6.80 5.09 -7.80
CA THR A 89 -7.89 5.16 -8.78
C THR A 89 -9.10 4.37 -8.30
N THR A 90 -10.28 4.94 -8.47
CA THR A 90 -11.58 4.28 -8.21
C THR A 90 -12.11 3.68 -9.51
N THR A 91 -12.05 4.46 -10.59
CA THR A 91 -12.50 4.08 -11.92
C THR A 91 -11.76 4.92 -12.96
N GLY A 92 -11.92 4.58 -14.24
CA GLY A 92 -11.33 5.31 -15.36
C GLY A 92 -11.86 4.77 -16.67
N GLY A 93 -11.65 5.53 -17.73
CA GLY A 93 -12.15 5.18 -19.04
C GLY A 93 -11.58 6.06 -20.13
N ARG A 94 -12.14 5.93 -21.33
CA ARG A 94 -11.85 6.85 -22.43
C ARG A 94 -12.91 7.92 -22.51
N TYR A 95 -12.57 9.10 -22.98
CA TYR A 95 -13.52 10.17 -23.28
C TYR A 95 -13.65 10.38 -24.79
N SER A 96 -14.77 10.97 -25.21
CA SER A 96 -14.95 11.43 -26.59
C SER A 96 -14.13 12.70 -26.80
N GLU A 97 -13.06 12.63 -27.60
CA GLU A 97 -12.21 13.79 -27.90
C GLU A 97 -13.00 14.88 -28.62
N ASP A 98 -13.79 14.53 -29.66
CA ASP A 98 -14.61 15.51 -30.38
C ASP A 98 -15.58 16.27 -29.45
N ALA A 99 -16.20 15.56 -28.51
CA ALA A 99 -17.11 16.20 -27.53
C ALA A 99 -16.34 17.06 -26.52
N ALA A 100 -15.18 16.60 -26.05
CA ALA A 100 -14.34 17.35 -25.13
C ALA A 100 -13.75 18.62 -25.79
N ASP A 101 -13.33 18.53 -27.05
CA ASP A 101 -12.86 19.65 -27.85
C ASP A 101 -13.98 20.65 -28.11
N ALA A 102 -15.17 20.17 -28.51
CA ALA A 102 -16.34 21.03 -28.70
C ALA A 102 -16.76 21.74 -27.40
N ALA A 103 -16.58 21.09 -26.24
CA ALA A 103 -16.80 21.67 -24.92
C ALA A 103 -15.66 22.61 -24.47
N GLY A 104 -14.56 22.68 -25.21
CA GLY A 104 -13.41 23.55 -24.94
C GLY A 104 -12.42 23.02 -23.90
N CYS A 105 -12.50 21.73 -23.53
CA CYS A 105 -11.71 21.14 -22.44
C CYS A 105 -10.19 21.35 -22.57
N PHE A 106 -9.66 21.39 -23.79
CA PHE A 106 -8.22 21.55 -24.05
C PHE A 106 -7.81 22.96 -24.53
N ALA A 107 -8.79 23.82 -24.86
CA ALA A 107 -8.53 25.19 -25.30
C ALA A 107 -8.67 26.21 -24.17
N GLY A 108 -9.90 26.39 -23.66
CA GLY A 108 -10.26 27.43 -22.68
C GLY A 108 -10.81 26.89 -21.35
N GLY A 109 -11.09 25.58 -21.31
CA GLY A 109 -11.72 24.90 -20.19
C GLY A 109 -13.15 24.49 -20.51
N CYS A 110 -13.60 23.46 -19.79
CA CYS A 110 -14.94 22.92 -19.87
C CYS A 110 -15.49 22.65 -18.47
N THR A 111 -16.80 22.43 -18.38
CA THR A 111 -17.49 22.07 -17.14
C THR A 111 -18.00 20.63 -17.15
N THR A 112 -17.83 19.91 -18.27
CA THR A 112 -18.27 18.53 -18.41
C THR A 112 -17.29 17.70 -19.23
N LEU A 113 -17.24 16.40 -18.95
CA LEU A 113 -16.54 15.39 -19.77
C LEU A 113 -17.48 14.21 -19.99
N THR A 114 -17.54 13.71 -21.23
CA THR A 114 -18.36 12.54 -21.58
C THR A 114 -17.47 11.33 -21.84
N SER A 115 -17.72 10.23 -21.16
CA SER A 115 -17.00 8.96 -21.36
C SER A 115 -17.49 8.20 -22.59
N LEU A 116 -16.62 7.33 -23.11
CA LEU A 116 -16.96 6.27 -24.04
C LEU A 116 -17.27 5.02 -23.24
N GLY A 117 -18.54 4.64 -23.17
CA GLY A 117 -19.02 3.56 -22.31
C GLY A 117 -19.35 4.03 -20.89
N SER A 118 -20.14 3.22 -20.19
CA SER A 118 -20.48 3.39 -18.77
C SER A 118 -19.31 2.91 -17.92
N VAL A 119 -18.88 3.74 -16.95
CA VAL A 119 -17.85 3.46 -15.94
C VAL A 119 -18.36 3.72 -14.51
N ILE A 120 -19.60 4.18 -14.37
CA ILE A 120 -20.34 4.28 -13.11
C ILE A 120 -21.59 3.39 -13.14
N SER A 121 -22.19 3.17 -11.96
CA SER A 121 -23.39 2.35 -11.77
C SER A 121 -24.59 3.15 -11.24
N ALA A 122 -24.37 4.39 -10.82
CA ALA A 122 -25.40 5.25 -10.29
C ALA A 122 -25.06 6.75 -10.47
N ASN A 123 -26.12 7.56 -10.60
CA ASN A 123 -25.99 9.02 -10.62
C ASN A 123 -25.37 9.53 -9.30
N GLY A 124 -24.35 10.38 -9.42
CA GLY A 124 -23.69 11.02 -8.29
C GLY A 124 -22.67 10.14 -7.56
N GLU A 125 -22.42 8.90 -7.99
CA GLU A 125 -21.53 7.94 -7.32
C GLU A 125 -20.11 8.49 -7.07
N LEU A 126 -19.60 9.32 -8.00
CA LEU A 126 -18.25 9.89 -7.93
C LEU A 126 -18.19 11.33 -7.43
N ALA A 127 -19.28 11.88 -6.88
CA ALA A 127 -19.28 13.27 -6.38
C ALA A 127 -18.23 13.47 -5.27
N GLY A 128 -17.48 14.56 -5.35
CA GLY A 128 -16.38 14.87 -4.43
C GLY A 128 -15.03 14.22 -4.77
N GLN A 129 -15.01 13.20 -5.64
CA GLN A 129 -13.77 12.62 -6.16
C GLN A 129 -13.15 13.52 -7.25
N ARG A 130 -11.90 13.24 -7.63
CA ARG A 130 -11.19 14.04 -8.65
C ARG A 130 -11.07 13.27 -9.95
N LEU A 131 -11.57 13.87 -11.03
CA LEU A 131 -11.28 13.46 -12.39
C LEU A 131 -9.92 14.01 -12.80
N ILE A 132 -9.10 13.17 -13.42
CA ILE A 132 -7.73 13.50 -13.83
C ILE A 132 -7.53 13.03 -15.27
N ILE A 133 -6.93 13.88 -16.09
CA ILE A 133 -6.55 13.57 -17.48
C ILE A 133 -5.06 13.84 -17.62
N TYR A 134 -4.27 12.87 -18.10
CA TYR A 134 -2.87 13.11 -18.46
C TYR A 134 -1.99 13.62 -17.29
N ASN A 135 -1.91 12.82 -16.22
CA ASN A 135 -0.96 13.05 -15.13
C ASN A 135 0.45 12.68 -15.57
N LEU A 136 1.32 13.66 -15.77
CA LEU A 136 2.67 13.44 -16.30
C LEU A 136 3.75 13.39 -15.22
N HIS A 137 3.48 13.88 -14.02
CA HIS A 137 4.48 13.98 -12.96
C HIS A 137 3.90 13.61 -11.60
N ASN A 138 4.73 12.94 -10.80
CA ASN A 138 4.44 12.59 -9.40
C ASN A 138 4.72 13.74 -8.43
N ASN A 139 5.32 14.84 -8.91
CA ASN A 139 5.72 16.00 -8.12
C ASN A 139 6.65 15.69 -6.93
N ASP A 140 7.46 14.65 -7.01
CA ASP A 140 8.45 14.35 -5.96
C ASP A 140 9.50 15.48 -5.84
N SER A 141 9.91 16.06 -6.97
CA SER A 141 10.86 17.19 -7.01
C SER A 141 10.24 18.57 -6.75
N GLY A 142 8.93 18.66 -6.49
CA GLY A 142 8.25 19.95 -6.24
C GLY A 142 8.18 20.90 -7.45
N THR A 143 8.28 20.38 -8.68
CA THR A 143 8.43 21.16 -9.92
C THR A 143 7.13 21.33 -10.73
N CYS A 144 5.97 21.24 -10.09
CA CYS A 144 4.68 21.42 -10.74
C CYS A 144 4.60 22.66 -11.65
N SER A 145 4.17 22.45 -12.88
CA SER A 145 3.93 23.52 -13.85
C SER A 145 2.91 23.08 -14.90
N ALA A 146 2.49 24.00 -15.78
CA ALA A 146 1.65 23.65 -16.92
C ALA A 146 2.35 22.69 -17.91
N THR A 147 3.69 22.70 -17.96
CA THR A 147 4.49 21.80 -18.81
C THR A 147 4.65 20.41 -18.18
N TYR A 148 4.65 20.35 -16.85
CA TYR A 148 4.75 19.12 -16.06
C TYR A 148 3.51 18.98 -15.17
N PRO A 149 2.32 18.71 -15.76
CA PRO A 149 1.08 18.65 -15.01
C PRO A 149 1.11 17.47 -14.03
N SER A 150 0.84 17.79 -12.77
CA SER A 150 0.68 16.82 -11.69
C SER A 150 -0.66 17.01 -10.98
N ALA A 151 -1.35 15.90 -10.75
CA ALA A 151 -2.59 15.85 -9.98
C ALA A 151 -2.41 16.29 -8.52
N TYR A 152 -1.23 16.08 -7.93
CA TYR A 152 -0.92 16.55 -6.57
C TYR A 152 -0.97 18.07 -6.44
N CYS A 153 -0.78 18.78 -7.55
CA CYS A 153 -0.85 20.25 -7.61
C CYS A 153 -2.16 20.75 -8.21
N GLY A 154 -3.11 19.85 -8.46
CA GLY A 154 -4.39 20.17 -9.08
C GLY A 154 -4.32 20.57 -10.56
N ASN A 155 -3.17 20.37 -11.22
CA ASN A 155 -3.13 20.47 -12.67
C ASN A 155 -3.89 19.29 -13.28
N ASN A 156 -4.52 19.53 -14.42
CA ASN A 156 -5.17 18.46 -15.17
C ASN A 156 -6.21 17.67 -14.35
N SER A 157 -6.78 18.33 -13.34
CA SER A 157 -7.62 17.70 -12.36
C SER A 157 -8.81 18.57 -12.02
N ALA A 158 -10.00 17.97 -12.03
CA ALA A 158 -11.25 18.62 -11.69
C ALA A 158 -11.98 17.85 -10.59
N THR A 159 -12.51 18.54 -9.59
CA THR A 159 -13.39 17.91 -8.59
C THR A 159 -14.77 17.71 -9.19
N ILE A 160 -15.24 16.46 -9.20
CA ILE A 160 -16.53 16.07 -9.74
C ILE A 160 -17.62 16.61 -8.82
N THR A 161 -18.52 17.43 -9.36
CA THR A 161 -19.70 17.96 -8.66
C THR A 161 -20.95 17.12 -8.92
N GLY A 162 -20.97 16.35 -10.02
CA GLY A 162 -22.02 15.41 -10.34
C GLY A 162 -21.57 14.41 -11.41
N SER A 163 -22.20 13.24 -11.43
CA SER A 163 -22.01 12.22 -12.46
C SER A 163 -23.38 11.69 -12.87
N THR A 164 -23.62 11.52 -14.17
CA THR A 164 -24.89 11.03 -14.72
C THR A 164 -24.61 9.81 -15.57
N ASP A 165 -25.28 8.70 -15.23
CA ASP A 165 -25.27 7.45 -15.97
C ASP A 165 -26.35 7.51 -17.07
N ALA A 166 -25.93 7.42 -18.33
CA ALA A 166 -26.83 7.32 -19.47
C ALA A 166 -26.81 5.92 -20.12
N GLY A 167 -26.29 4.90 -19.42
CA GLY A 167 -26.23 3.49 -19.79
C GLY A 167 -25.15 3.14 -20.81
N THR A 168 -24.94 3.97 -21.83
CA THR A 168 -23.92 3.76 -22.88
C THR A 168 -22.75 4.74 -22.81
N SER A 169 -22.88 5.77 -21.97
CA SER A 169 -21.90 6.82 -21.74
C SER A 169 -22.24 7.52 -20.44
N ASP A 170 -21.24 8.07 -19.77
CA ASP A 170 -21.43 8.86 -18.57
C ASP A 170 -21.02 10.30 -18.81
N THR A 171 -21.70 11.21 -18.13
CA THR A 171 -21.32 12.62 -18.11
C THR A 171 -20.87 13.01 -16.72
N PHE A 172 -19.64 13.48 -16.62
CA PHE A 172 -19.06 14.04 -15.40
C PHE A 172 -19.16 15.56 -15.45
N SER A 173 -19.72 16.17 -14.41
CA SER A 173 -19.83 17.62 -14.24
C SER A 173 -18.84 18.11 -13.20
N PHE A 174 -18.22 19.26 -13.45
CA PHE A 174 -17.22 19.88 -12.57
C PHE A 174 -17.12 21.39 -12.82
N GLY A 175 -16.36 22.10 -11.98
CA GLY A 175 -16.07 23.52 -12.19
C GLY A 175 -15.20 23.75 -13.43
N ASN A 176 -15.29 24.91 -14.08
CA ASN A 176 -14.59 25.19 -15.32
C ASN A 176 -13.08 24.88 -15.21
N THR A 177 -12.61 23.86 -15.94
CA THR A 177 -11.25 23.34 -15.86
C THR A 177 -10.67 23.18 -17.27
N ALA A 178 -9.47 23.70 -17.48
CA ALA A 178 -8.70 23.50 -18.71
C ALA A 178 -7.68 22.38 -18.50
N PHE A 179 -7.78 21.33 -19.30
CA PHE A 179 -6.84 20.22 -19.34
C PHE A 179 -5.76 20.50 -20.38
N ARG A 180 -4.52 20.09 -20.08
CA ARG A 180 -3.34 20.25 -20.93
C ARG A 180 -2.78 18.88 -21.30
N PRO A 181 -2.11 18.73 -22.46
CA PRO A 181 -1.81 19.75 -23.46
C PRO A 181 -3.06 20.19 -24.24
N ALA A 182 -2.96 21.26 -25.01
CA ALA A 182 -4.09 21.79 -25.79
C ALA A 182 -4.57 20.83 -26.91
N THR A 183 -3.82 19.76 -27.16
CA THR A 183 -4.12 18.70 -28.11
C THR A 183 -4.84 17.51 -27.48
N GLY A 184 -5.24 17.59 -26.21
CA GLY A 184 -5.78 16.44 -25.49
C GLY A 184 -4.73 15.41 -25.07
N SER A 185 -5.17 14.39 -24.33
CA SER A 185 -4.31 13.25 -23.96
C SER A 185 -4.21 12.27 -25.12
N PRO A 186 -3.00 11.80 -25.51
CA PRO A 186 -2.84 10.90 -26.66
C PRO A 186 -3.65 9.59 -26.56
N SER A 187 -3.78 9.07 -25.34
CA SER A 187 -4.52 7.87 -24.97
C SER A 187 -6.04 8.11 -24.86
N ARG A 188 -6.47 9.38 -24.83
CA ARG A 188 -7.85 9.83 -24.57
C ARG A 188 -8.45 9.21 -23.30
N THR A 189 -7.59 8.94 -22.31
CA THR A 189 -7.97 8.35 -21.02
C THR A 189 -8.21 9.43 -19.97
N PHE A 190 -9.15 9.13 -19.07
CA PHE A 190 -9.33 9.83 -17.81
C PHE A 190 -9.37 8.81 -16.68
N PHE A 191 -8.99 9.26 -15.49
CA PHE A 191 -9.04 8.50 -14.26
C PHE A 191 -9.83 9.29 -13.22
N VAL A 192 -10.51 8.59 -12.33
CA VAL A 192 -11.14 9.17 -11.15
C VAL A 192 -10.42 8.62 -9.93
N VAL A 193 -9.94 9.50 -9.06
CA VAL A 193 -9.22 9.12 -7.84
C VAL A 193 -10.02 9.45 -6.59
N SER A 194 -9.99 8.52 -5.63
CA SER A 194 -10.65 8.67 -4.32
C SER A 194 -9.83 9.51 -3.34
N GLY A 195 -8.51 9.53 -3.49
CA GLY A 195 -7.61 10.28 -2.63
C GLY A 195 -6.22 9.66 -2.55
N PRO A 196 -5.34 10.25 -1.73
CA PRO A 196 -4.00 9.75 -1.54
C PRO A 196 -3.97 8.59 -0.52
N VAL A 197 -3.08 7.64 -0.76
CA VAL A 197 -2.74 6.55 0.16
C VAL A 197 -1.24 6.58 0.37
N ALA A 198 -0.81 6.54 1.63
CA ALA A 198 0.61 6.45 1.97
C ALA A 198 0.91 5.20 2.80
N TYR A 199 2.06 4.60 2.54
CA TYR A 199 2.63 3.54 3.35
C TYR A 199 3.86 4.08 4.06
N VAL A 200 3.99 3.85 5.36
CA VAL A 200 5.09 4.42 6.16
C VAL A 200 5.65 3.37 7.12
N CYS A 201 6.93 3.10 6.96
CA CYS A 201 7.77 2.41 7.92
C CYS A 201 8.38 3.42 8.89
N ALA A 202 8.20 3.20 10.19
CA ALA A 202 8.73 4.06 11.25
C ALA A 202 9.37 3.22 12.36
N ASN A 203 10.37 3.80 13.04
CA ASN A 203 11.08 3.21 14.18
C ASN A 203 11.73 1.85 13.89
N VAL A 204 12.19 1.63 12.65
CA VAL A 204 12.69 0.34 12.19
C VAL A 204 14.06 0.04 12.78
N GLY A 205 14.19 -1.11 13.42
CA GLY A 205 15.39 -1.52 14.15
C GLY A 205 15.14 -2.79 14.94
N ALA A 206 16.10 -3.20 15.76
CA ALA A 206 15.99 -4.38 16.61
C ALA A 206 16.42 -4.08 18.04
N SER A 207 15.65 -4.55 19.02
CA SER A 207 15.95 -4.43 20.45
C SER A 207 15.35 -5.60 21.22
N GLY A 208 16.11 -6.17 22.16
CA GLY A 208 15.62 -7.24 23.03
C GLY A 208 15.15 -8.52 22.28
N GLY A 209 15.70 -8.79 21.10
CA GLY A 209 15.29 -9.93 20.27
C GLY A 209 14.08 -9.66 19.36
N ASN A 210 13.50 -8.46 19.40
CA ASN A 210 12.33 -8.11 18.59
C ASN A 210 12.62 -6.92 17.67
N GLY A 211 11.93 -6.85 16.54
CA GLY A 211 11.87 -5.64 15.74
C GLY A 211 11.15 -4.52 16.50
N THR A 212 11.61 -3.30 16.32
CA THR A 212 11.01 -2.09 16.96
C THR A 212 10.07 -1.33 16.04
N GLY A 213 10.11 -1.63 14.75
CA GLY A 213 9.44 -0.86 13.73
C GLY A 213 7.99 -1.26 13.49
N THR A 214 7.30 -0.38 12.80
CA THR A 214 5.92 -0.55 12.37
C THR A 214 5.74 -0.10 10.93
N LEU A 215 4.91 -0.81 10.17
CA LEU A 215 4.43 -0.41 8.86
C LEU A 215 2.95 -0.01 8.95
N TRP A 216 2.66 1.22 8.58
CA TRP A 216 1.32 1.81 8.59
C TRP A 216 0.84 2.13 7.18
N ARG A 217 -0.47 2.01 6.96
CA ARG A 217 -1.18 2.54 5.79
C ARG A 217 -2.06 3.70 6.21
N PHE A 218 -1.91 4.84 5.54
CA PHE A 218 -2.66 6.06 5.74
C PHE A 218 -3.63 6.29 4.58
N GLU A 219 -4.82 6.78 4.89
CA GLU A 219 -5.88 7.12 3.93
C GLU A 219 -6.72 8.29 4.46
N ASN A 220 -7.64 8.82 3.64
CA ASN A 220 -8.58 9.89 4.04
C ASN A 220 -7.90 11.19 4.50
N TYR A 221 -6.76 11.55 3.90
CA TYR A 221 -6.09 12.83 4.12
C TYR A 221 -6.07 13.64 2.81
N PRO A 222 -5.92 14.97 2.87
CA PRO A 222 -6.03 15.80 1.67
C PRO A 222 -4.85 15.60 0.73
N ILE A 223 -5.11 15.72 -0.58
CA ILE A 223 -4.06 15.77 -1.60
C ILE A 223 -3.27 17.07 -1.40
N ALA A 224 -1.96 16.95 -1.19
CA ALA A 224 -1.05 18.07 -1.03
C ALA A 224 0.07 18.03 -2.08
N SER A 225 0.57 19.20 -2.46
CA SER A 225 1.69 19.30 -3.41
C SER A 225 2.96 18.66 -2.85
N GLY A 226 3.27 18.87 -1.56
CA GLY A 226 4.38 18.20 -0.88
C GLY A 226 3.94 16.92 -0.15
N ALA A 227 4.69 15.83 -0.34
CA ALA A 227 4.50 14.62 0.44
C ALA A 227 5.06 14.78 1.86
N THR A 228 4.38 14.23 2.85
CA THR A 228 4.87 14.15 4.24
C THR A 228 4.68 12.73 4.73
N PHE A 229 5.65 12.21 5.48
CA PHE A 229 5.65 10.84 5.97
C PHE A 229 6.00 10.83 7.47
N PRO A 230 5.03 10.58 8.36
CA PRO A 230 3.61 10.32 8.09
C PRO A 230 2.87 11.54 7.53
N PRO A 231 1.78 11.33 6.76
CA PRO A 231 0.95 12.43 6.27
C PRO A 231 0.26 13.16 7.41
N VAL A 232 -0.02 14.44 7.20
CA VAL A 232 -0.75 15.27 8.17
C VAL A 232 -2.25 14.96 8.10
N GLY A 233 -2.78 14.40 9.18
CA GLY A 233 -4.20 14.02 9.29
C GLY A 233 -4.51 12.65 8.67
N GLY A 234 -5.81 12.39 8.48
CA GLY A 234 -6.31 11.12 7.93
C GLY A 234 -6.45 9.98 8.94
N THR A 235 -6.69 8.79 8.40
CA THR A 235 -6.86 7.53 9.15
C THR A 235 -5.64 6.64 8.94
N ALA A 236 -5.06 6.13 10.02
CA ALA A 236 -3.94 5.19 9.97
C ALA A 236 -4.38 3.77 10.34
N ARG A 237 -3.86 2.77 9.63
CA ARG A 237 -4.07 1.33 9.91
C ARG A 237 -2.73 0.62 9.98
N LEU A 238 -2.49 -0.12 11.06
CA LEU A 238 -1.28 -0.91 11.24
C LEU A 238 -1.34 -2.13 10.31
N LEU A 239 -0.29 -2.36 9.52
CA LEU A 239 -0.17 -3.53 8.66
C LEU A 239 0.82 -4.55 9.20
N ALA A 240 1.94 -4.08 9.75
CA ALA A 240 2.94 -4.93 10.37
C ALA A 240 3.56 -4.23 11.58
N HIS A 241 3.91 -5.02 12.59
CA HIS A 241 4.70 -4.63 13.74
C HIS A 241 5.90 -5.57 13.85
N HIS A 242 6.81 -5.31 14.78
CA HIS A 242 8.07 -6.04 14.91
C HIS A 242 8.94 -5.96 13.63
N VAL A 243 8.84 -4.84 12.92
CA VAL A 243 9.60 -4.61 11.69
C VAL A 243 11.06 -4.30 12.05
N SER A 244 11.98 -5.16 11.64
CA SER A 244 13.43 -5.00 11.85
C SER A 244 14.17 -4.38 10.67
N ALA A 245 13.61 -4.49 9.46
CA ALA A 245 14.09 -3.79 8.28
C ALA A 245 12.92 -3.48 7.33
N CYS A 246 12.97 -2.33 6.68
CA CYS A 246 11.99 -1.91 5.67
C CYS A 246 12.65 -1.00 4.64
N ASN A 247 12.54 -1.37 3.37
CA ASN A 247 13.04 -0.60 2.23
C ASN A 247 11.93 -0.50 1.18
N LEU A 248 11.72 0.72 0.70
CA LEU A 248 10.74 1.05 -0.34
C LEU A 248 11.50 1.82 -1.42
N ASN A 249 11.95 1.12 -2.46
CA ASN A 249 12.76 1.71 -3.50
C ASN A 249 11.95 1.80 -4.80
N TYR A 250 11.68 3.04 -5.24
CA TYR A 250 10.97 3.28 -6.48
C TYR A 250 11.93 3.81 -7.55
N ALA A 251 12.07 3.04 -8.63
CA ALA A 251 12.78 3.45 -9.83
C ALA A 251 11.75 3.87 -10.90
N PRO A 252 11.52 5.18 -11.12
CA PRO A 252 10.72 5.61 -12.27
C PRO A 252 11.49 5.31 -13.56
N ALA A 253 10.82 4.80 -14.60
CA ALA A 253 11.49 4.71 -15.89
C ALA A 253 11.78 6.11 -16.43
N VAL A 254 13.05 6.35 -16.75
CA VAL A 254 13.55 7.63 -17.26
C VAL A 254 13.02 7.93 -18.68
N ALA A 255 12.44 6.93 -19.38
CA ALA A 255 11.92 7.07 -20.75
C ALA A 255 10.76 6.12 -21.11
N GLY A 256 10.02 5.57 -20.14
CA GLY A 256 9.02 4.53 -20.40
C GLY A 256 7.73 4.67 -19.59
N THR A 257 6.68 3.98 -20.01
CA THR A 257 5.37 3.90 -19.34
C THR A 257 5.37 2.98 -18.12
N ASN A 258 6.51 2.44 -17.70
CA ASN A 258 6.55 1.41 -16.65
C ASN A 258 7.55 1.82 -15.56
N GLY A 259 7.15 1.88 -14.30
CA GLY A 259 8.07 2.00 -13.16
C GLY A 259 8.28 0.65 -12.47
N LEU A 260 9.31 0.55 -11.62
CA LEU A 260 9.53 -0.60 -10.76
C LEU A 260 9.57 -0.14 -9.29
N LEU A 261 8.72 -0.74 -8.47
CA LEU A 261 8.76 -0.60 -7.02
C LEU A 261 9.29 -1.89 -6.39
N GLU A 262 10.44 -1.78 -5.75
CA GLU A 262 11.05 -2.84 -4.96
C GLU A 262 10.69 -2.63 -3.49
N LEU A 263 10.14 -3.67 -2.88
CA LEU A 263 9.72 -3.70 -1.49
C LEU A 263 10.50 -4.77 -0.74
N TYR A 264 11.11 -4.40 0.37
CA TYR A 264 11.69 -5.33 1.33
C TYR A 264 11.09 -5.09 2.71
N LEU A 265 10.60 -6.15 3.35
CA LEU A 265 10.06 -6.11 4.69
C LEU A 265 10.62 -7.29 5.50
N GLU A 266 11.22 -6.99 6.65
CA GLU A 266 11.73 -7.98 7.59
C GLU A 266 11.04 -7.84 8.94
N ILE A 267 10.54 -8.95 9.47
CA ILE A 267 9.95 -9.05 10.80
C ILE A 267 10.90 -9.87 11.69
N MET A 268 11.11 -9.39 12.92
CA MET A 268 11.96 -10.05 13.90
C MET A 268 11.23 -10.27 15.23
N GLU A 269 11.20 -11.50 15.72
CA GLU A 269 10.56 -11.86 16.98
C GLU A 269 11.37 -12.93 17.72
N GLU A 270 11.61 -12.74 19.00
CA GLU A 270 12.39 -13.65 19.88
C GLU A 270 13.75 -14.10 19.31
N GLY A 271 14.45 -13.22 18.59
CA GLY A 271 15.76 -13.48 17.99
C GLY A 271 15.71 -14.09 16.59
N GLU A 272 14.51 -14.42 16.09
CA GLU A 272 14.28 -14.97 14.78
C GLU A 272 13.91 -13.88 13.77
N ARG A 273 14.28 -14.06 12.49
CA ARG A 273 14.04 -13.09 11.42
C ARG A 273 13.43 -13.76 10.21
N VAL A 274 12.43 -13.10 9.62
CA VAL A 274 11.85 -13.45 8.31
C VAL A 274 11.82 -12.20 7.46
N GLY A 275 12.53 -12.24 6.33
CA GLY A 275 12.56 -11.17 5.33
C GLY A 275 11.90 -11.60 4.03
N LEU A 276 11.07 -10.74 3.46
CA LEU A 276 10.44 -10.94 2.16
C LEU A 276 10.79 -9.80 1.21
N HIS A 277 11.04 -10.17 -0.04
CA HIS A 277 11.23 -9.26 -1.16
C HIS A 277 10.04 -9.35 -2.11
N HIS A 278 9.58 -8.21 -2.60
CA HIS A 278 8.50 -8.15 -3.58
C HIS A 278 8.73 -7.02 -4.58
N GLU A 279 8.55 -7.33 -5.87
CA GLU A 279 8.68 -6.37 -6.96
C GLU A 279 7.32 -6.13 -7.59
N VAL A 280 6.98 -4.85 -7.77
CA VAL A 280 5.70 -4.43 -8.34
C VAL A 280 5.99 -3.56 -9.55
N HIS A 281 5.48 -3.96 -10.70
CA HIS A 281 5.49 -3.13 -11.90
C HIS A 281 4.41 -2.05 -11.74
N VAL A 282 4.79 -0.81 -12.04
CA VAL A 282 3.94 0.37 -11.93
C VAL A 282 3.55 0.81 -13.34
N ASP A 283 2.26 0.85 -13.64
CA ASP A 283 1.77 1.38 -14.92
C ASP A 283 1.73 2.91 -14.86
N ASN A 284 2.59 3.53 -15.66
CA ASN A 284 2.78 4.96 -15.82
C ASN A 284 2.35 5.40 -17.24
N ALA A 285 1.36 4.75 -17.85
CA ALA A 285 0.67 5.20 -19.07
C ALA A 285 -0.54 6.11 -18.73
N PRO A 286 -0.41 7.44 -18.82
CA PRO A 286 -1.45 8.39 -18.43
C PRO A 286 -2.54 8.62 -19.50
#